data_AF-A0A2M9AS65-F1
#
_entry.id   AF-A0A2M9AS65-F1
#
_cell.length_a   1.000
_cell.length_b   1.000
_cell.length_c   1.000
_cell.angle_alpha   90.00
_cell.angle_beta   90.00
_cell.angle_gamma   90.00
#
_symmetry.space_group_name_H-M   'P 1'
#
loop_
_entity.id
_entity.type
_entity.pdbx_description
1 polymer ?
#
loop_
_entity_poly.entity_id
_entity_poly.type
_entity_poly.pdbx_seq_one_letter_code
_entity_poly.pdbx_strand_id
1 'polypeptide(L)'
;MDYHHAALAREAELEQVRLATEHALRTDPRYQPYFAGYTPASIEAFIQHYARHKVSCLEQGPGMVKFRLHQVIEYQEEAYERLFDVQRKKLFDLQVRWRAGEITLPGVQTYQQFEAWQRNGIHRCPFLPPITRAEYELYRDWLASDACQEFANHQDYYRNDSEWQDYNAMRAEWVRAQAPPTPPTEENKRQEYIEYPAWFAYYDARTGTPAGYPFATHSNRRGELQDHYMDLAREERWALNPPKPYVPDPRPDVMNLHNEPDAFADAPDRYLTEDDWHFAEFTRRFDPDPETLLAYRRAMLCVYNGNYNNVLSHTSQNLELLADARGPWPVPTHADWRQGIYAAAARLHRELLLAALPAVFEDYEFRLQAGLQPAPPDEYRAYHDDKPAEDPAKECRIMPYLKEGILRGRELAGEPRNFNY
;
A
#
# COMPACT_ATOMS: atom_id res chain seq x y z
N MET A 1 17.19 -5.68 30.83
CA MET A 1 16.33 -5.82 32.02
C MET A 1 15.60 -4.51 32.38
N ASP A 2 16.13 -3.33 32.04
CA ASP A 2 15.53 -2.03 32.41
C ASP A 2 14.24 -1.67 31.63
N TYR A 3 14.20 -1.97 30.33
CA TYR A 3 13.06 -1.63 29.44
C TYR A 3 11.74 -2.27 29.86
N HIS A 4 11.79 -3.51 30.37
CA HIS A 4 10.59 -4.25 30.74
C HIS A 4 9.94 -3.72 32.02
N HIS A 5 10.76 -3.23 32.97
CA HIS A 5 10.28 -2.57 34.18
C HIS A 5 9.68 -1.19 33.90
N ALA A 6 10.29 -0.42 32.98
CA ALA A 6 9.75 0.86 32.56
C ALA A 6 8.41 0.73 31.82
N ALA A 7 8.27 -0.26 30.95
CA ALA A 7 7.01 -0.53 30.23
C ALA A 7 5.87 -0.92 31.19
N LEU A 8 6.13 -1.82 32.14
CA LEU A 8 5.14 -2.23 33.14
C LEU A 8 4.74 -1.08 34.08
N ALA A 9 5.70 -0.23 34.47
CA ALA A 9 5.41 0.95 35.29
C ALA A 9 4.52 1.96 34.53
N ARG A 10 4.77 2.14 33.23
CA ARG A 10 3.95 3.01 32.37
C ARG A 10 2.54 2.46 32.17
N GLU A 11 2.39 1.17 31.95
CA GLU A 11 1.08 0.50 31.84
C GLU A 11 0.27 0.66 33.12
N ALA A 12 0.90 0.48 34.28
CA ALA A 12 0.25 0.68 35.58
C ALA A 12 -0.17 2.14 35.81
N GLU A 13 0.63 3.12 35.39
CA GLU A 13 0.29 4.54 35.46
C GLU A 13 -0.93 4.87 34.59
N LEU A 14 -0.96 4.37 33.36
CA LEU A 14 -2.06 4.58 32.41
C LEU A 14 -3.37 3.95 32.91
N GLU A 15 -3.30 2.77 33.52
CA GLU A 15 -4.47 2.13 34.13
C GLU A 15 -4.99 2.92 35.34
N GLN A 16 -4.11 3.51 36.15
CA GLN A 16 -4.53 4.43 37.21
C GLN A 16 -5.23 5.67 36.67
N VAL A 17 -4.75 6.24 35.55
CA VAL A 17 -5.40 7.36 34.87
C VAL A 17 -6.81 6.97 34.39
N ARG A 18 -6.98 5.75 33.85
CA ARG A 18 -8.30 5.23 33.45
C ARG A 18 -9.26 5.19 34.63
N LEU A 19 -8.87 4.50 35.69
CA LEU A 19 -9.69 4.29 36.88
C LEU A 19 -10.03 5.61 37.59
N ALA A 20 -9.05 6.51 37.71
CA ALA A 20 -9.26 7.83 38.29
C ALA A 20 -10.23 8.68 37.45
N THR A 21 -10.12 8.61 36.12
CA THR A 21 -11.04 9.32 35.22
C THR A 21 -12.46 8.80 35.37
N GLU A 22 -12.66 7.48 35.34
CA GLU A 22 -14.00 6.91 35.55
C GLU A 22 -14.58 7.24 36.92
N HIS A 23 -13.76 7.16 37.97
CA HIS A 23 -14.20 7.49 39.32
C HIS A 23 -14.63 8.96 39.42
N ALA A 24 -13.83 9.88 38.88
CA ALA A 24 -14.15 11.30 38.87
C ALA A 24 -15.45 11.58 38.11
N LEU A 25 -15.64 10.99 36.93
CA LEU A 25 -16.85 11.17 36.12
C LEU A 25 -18.12 10.65 36.82
N ARG A 26 -18.01 9.59 37.64
CA ARG A 26 -19.13 9.04 38.41
C ARG A 26 -19.45 9.81 39.69
N THR A 27 -18.45 10.45 40.31
CA THR A 27 -18.58 10.96 41.69
C THR A 27 -18.47 12.47 41.83
N ASP A 28 -17.80 13.17 40.92
CA ASP A 28 -17.61 14.61 41.01
C ASP A 28 -18.91 15.34 40.58
N PRO A 29 -19.49 16.18 41.46
CA PRO A 29 -20.69 16.95 41.16
C PRO A 29 -20.57 17.84 39.92
N ARG A 30 -19.36 18.23 39.51
CA ARG A 30 -19.14 19.11 38.35
C ARG A 30 -19.63 18.54 37.02
N TYR A 31 -19.70 17.21 36.89
CA TYR A 31 -20.09 16.54 35.65
C TYR A 31 -21.60 16.26 35.60
N GLN A 32 -22.28 16.27 36.74
CA GLN A 32 -23.70 15.95 36.84
C GLN A 32 -24.61 16.88 35.99
N PRO A 33 -24.35 18.20 35.88
CA PRO A 33 -25.12 19.07 34.99
C PRO A 33 -24.95 18.72 33.51
N TYR A 34 -23.81 18.17 33.12
CA TYR A 34 -23.58 17.70 31.75
C TYR A 34 -24.40 16.46 31.45
N PHE A 35 -24.44 15.50 32.39
CA PHE A 35 -25.15 14.24 32.23
C PHE A 35 -26.66 14.30 32.46
N ALA A 36 -27.18 15.36 33.07
CA ALA A 36 -28.58 15.49 33.50
C ALA A 36 -29.63 15.29 32.38
N GLY A 37 -29.24 15.45 31.11
CA GLY A 37 -30.12 15.28 29.95
C GLY A 37 -30.05 13.92 29.25
N TYR A 38 -29.22 12.99 29.73
CA TYR A 38 -28.90 11.73 29.06
C TYR A 38 -29.39 10.51 29.85
N THR A 39 -29.52 9.37 29.17
CA THR A 39 -29.94 8.12 29.81
C THR A 39 -28.80 7.52 30.65
N PRO A 40 -29.09 6.88 31.80
CA PRO A 40 -28.06 6.24 32.64
C PRO A 40 -27.17 5.25 31.88
N ALA A 41 -27.74 4.49 30.95
CA ALA A 41 -27.00 3.54 30.13
C ALA A 41 -26.00 4.24 29.20
N SER A 42 -26.43 5.33 28.53
CA SER A 42 -25.54 6.11 27.65
C SER A 42 -24.43 6.84 28.43
N ILE A 43 -24.73 7.28 29.66
CA ILE A 43 -23.74 7.93 30.54
C ILE A 43 -22.65 6.93 30.93
N GLU A 44 -23.03 5.72 31.37
CA GLU A 44 -22.06 4.71 31.77
C GLU A 44 -21.20 4.23 30.59
N ALA A 45 -21.80 4.01 29.42
CA ALA A 45 -21.07 3.68 28.19
C ALA A 45 -20.06 4.78 27.82
N PHE A 46 -20.49 6.04 27.83
CA PHE A 46 -19.60 7.18 27.55
C PHE A 46 -18.45 7.30 28.55
N ILE A 47 -18.70 7.12 29.86
CA ILE A 47 -17.64 7.21 30.89
C ILE A 47 -16.54 6.18 30.62
N GLN A 48 -16.92 4.93 30.35
CA GLN A 48 -15.97 3.86 30.05
C GLN A 48 -15.26 4.09 28.72
N HIS A 49 -15.97 4.59 27.71
CA HIS A 49 -15.40 4.93 26.42
C HIS A 49 -14.39 6.08 26.54
N TYR A 50 -14.79 7.19 27.16
CA TYR A 50 -13.97 8.38 27.35
C TYR A 50 -12.67 8.07 28.11
N ALA A 51 -12.76 7.32 29.22
CA ALA A 51 -11.59 6.96 30.01
C ALA A 51 -10.60 6.09 29.21
N ARG A 52 -11.09 5.09 28.46
CA ARG A 52 -10.26 4.26 27.58
C ARG A 52 -9.61 5.09 26.46
N HIS A 53 -10.38 5.95 25.80
CA HIS A 53 -9.88 6.77 24.69
C HIS A 53 -8.87 7.82 25.15
N LYS A 54 -9.08 8.43 26.32
CA LYS A 54 -8.12 9.37 26.91
C LYS A 54 -6.78 8.69 27.20
N VAL A 55 -6.81 7.47 27.77
CA VAL A 55 -5.60 6.68 28.01
C VAL A 55 -4.90 6.33 26.70
N SER A 56 -5.65 5.89 25.70
CA SER A 56 -5.11 5.62 24.36
C SER A 56 -4.45 6.85 23.74
N CYS A 57 -5.06 8.05 23.88
CA CYS A 57 -4.47 9.31 23.46
C CYS A 57 -3.16 9.63 24.20
N LEU A 58 -3.08 9.39 25.50
CA LEU A 58 -1.87 9.66 26.30
C LEU A 58 -0.75 8.65 26.06
N GLU A 59 -1.11 7.41 25.72
CA GLU A 59 -0.18 6.34 25.40
C GLU A 59 0.42 6.51 24.01
N GLN A 60 -0.44 6.65 23.00
CA GLN A 60 -0.03 6.58 21.59
C GLN A 60 0.11 7.96 20.95
N GLY A 61 -0.65 8.95 21.42
CA GLY A 61 -0.72 10.29 20.85
C GLY A 61 0.60 11.01 20.66
N PRO A 62 1.55 11.01 21.62
CA PRO A 62 2.87 11.60 21.41
C PRO A 62 3.61 10.97 20.22
N GLY A 63 3.53 9.65 20.08
CA GLY A 63 4.08 8.90 18.95
C GLY A 63 3.39 9.27 17.64
N MET A 64 2.06 9.42 17.65
CA MET A 64 1.27 9.78 16.46
C MET A 64 1.47 11.24 16.03
N VAL A 65 1.69 12.16 16.98
CA VAL A 65 2.05 13.55 16.65
C VAL A 65 3.47 13.63 16.10
N LYS A 66 4.42 12.88 16.67
CA LYS A 66 5.75 12.75 16.10
C LYS A 66 5.71 12.15 14.70
N PHE A 67 4.87 11.13 14.48
CA PHE A 67 4.59 10.55 13.17
C PHE A 67 4.09 11.62 12.17
N ARG A 68 3.12 12.47 12.56
CA ARG A 68 2.67 13.60 11.72
C ARG A 68 3.75 14.64 11.46
N LEU A 69 4.57 15.00 12.45
CA LEU A 69 5.67 15.95 12.27
C LEU A 69 6.77 15.41 11.34
N HIS A 70 6.85 14.08 11.20
CA HIS A 70 7.78 13.40 10.31
C HIS A 70 7.24 13.25 8.87
N GLN A 71 6.11 13.84 8.47
CA GLN A 71 5.61 13.78 7.07
C GLN A 71 6.56 14.40 6.02
N VAL A 72 7.61 15.14 6.42
CA VAL A 72 8.71 15.54 5.51
C VAL A 72 9.59 14.35 5.12
N ILE A 73 9.67 13.32 5.97
CA ILE A 73 10.33 12.04 5.72
C ILE A 73 9.51 11.20 4.72
N GLU A 74 8.18 11.27 4.77
CA GLU A 74 7.28 10.50 3.89
C GLU A 74 7.57 10.73 2.40
N TYR A 75 7.79 11.98 1.98
CA TYR A 75 8.15 12.26 0.58
C TYR A 75 9.57 11.84 0.21
N GLN A 76 10.48 11.73 1.18
CA GLN A 76 11.81 11.17 0.95
C GLN A 76 11.76 9.64 0.84
N GLU A 77 10.92 8.98 1.64
CA GLU A 77 10.64 7.54 1.57
C GLU A 77 10.01 7.19 0.23
N GLU A 78 8.95 7.90 -0.15
CA GLU A 78 8.31 7.73 -1.44
C GLU A 78 9.29 8.04 -2.56
N ALA A 79 10.07 9.13 -2.49
CA ALA A 79 11.09 9.42 -3.50
C ALA A 79 12.11 8.29 -3.65
N TYR A 80 12.46 7.60 -2.57
CA TYR A 80 13.30 6.40 -2.62
C TYR A 80 12.62 5.27 -3.40
N GLU A 81 11.37 4.95 -3.07
CA GLU A 81 10.61 3.91 -3.78
C GLU A 81 10.41 4.23 -5.26
N ARG A 82 10.09 5.48 -5.56
CA ARG A 82 9.91 6.02 -6.93
C ARG A 82 11.21 5.94 -7.73
N LEU A 83 12.35 6.27 -7.13
CA LEU A 83 13.65 6.13 -7.79
C LEU A 83 13.88 4.69 -8.29
N PHE A 84 13.43 3.68 -7.54
CA PHE A 84 13.56 2.28 -7.93
C PHE A 84 12.61 1.83 -9.05
N ASP A 85 11.67 2.66 -9.51
CA ASP A 85 10.88 2.38 -10.71
C ASP A 85 11.75 2.31 -11.98
N VAL A 86 12.88 3.02 -11.97
CA VAL A 86 13.91 2.88 -13.00
C VAL A 86 14.45 1.45 -13.02
N GLN A 87 14.72 0.87 -11.85
CA GLN A 87 15.17 -0.53 -11.75
C GLN A 87 14.04 -1.50 -12.10
N ARG A 88 12.79 -1.22 -11.72
CA ARG A 88 11.62 -2.04 -12.07
C ARG A 88 11.46 -2.16 -13.59
N LYS A 89 11.65 -1.06 -14.35
CA LYS A 89 11.68 -1.09 -15.82
C LYS A 89 12.80 -1.95 -16.38
N LYS A 90 14.04 -1.77 -15.89
CA LYS A 90 15.19 -2.58 -16.33
C LYS A 90 14.98 -4.08 -16.06
N LEU A 91 14.41 -4.42 -14.90
CA LEU A 91 14.12 -5.81 -14.54
C LEU A 91 13.03 -6.40 -15.44
N PHE A 92 12.01 -5.63 -15.78
CA PHE A 92 10.99 -6.03 -16.74
C PHE A 92 11.59 -6.29 -18.13
N ASP A 93 12.47 -5.41 -18.63
CA ASP A 93 13.15 -5.63 -19.92
C ASP A 93 14.02 -6.88 -19.91
N LEU A 94 14.70 -7.17 -18.79
CA LEU A 94 15.42 -8.43 -18.61
C LEU A 94 14.48 -9.63 -18.59
N GLN A 95 13.33 -9.54 -17.93
CA GLN A 95 12.32 -10.58 -17.89
C GLN A 95 11.84 -10.90 -19.31
N VAL A 96 11.49 -9.89 -20.10
CA VAL A 96 11.03 -10.02 -21.49
C VAL A 96 12.07 -10.78 -22.34
N ARG A 97 13.33 -10.34 -22.32
CA ARG A 97 14.42 -10.98 -23.08
C ARG A 97 14.71 -12.39 -22.59
N TRP A 98 14.61 -12.63 -21.29
CA TRP A 98 14.79 -13.97 -20.71
C TRP A 98 13.66 -14.91 -21.15
N ARG A 99 12.41 -14.43 -21.16
CA ARG A 99 11.23 -15.20 -21.60
C ARG A 99 11.30 -15.52 -23.10
N ALA A 100 11.85 -14.62 -23.90
CA ALA A 100 12.13 -14.84 -25.33
C ALA A 100 13.26 -15.84 -25.60
N GLY A 101 14.07 -16.18 -24.59
CA GLY A 101 15.23 -17.05 -24.74
C GLY A 101 16.47 -16.35 -25.31
N GLU A 102 16.48 -15.02 -25.37
CA GLU A 102 17.59 -14.22 -25.92
C GLU A 102 18.77 -14.09 -24.96
N ILE A 103 18.48 -14.18 -23.66
CA ILE A 103 19.49 -14.12 -22.60
C ILE A 103 19.34 -15.28 -21.62
N THR A 104 20.40 -15.55 -20.88
CA THR A 104 20.39 -16.46 -19.73
C THR A 104 20.97 -15.71 -18.54
N LEU A 105 20.29 -15.79 -17.39
CA LEU A 105 20.72 -15.16 -16.15
C LEU A 105 21.09 -16.26 -15.14
N PRO A 106 22.36 -16.34 -14.71
CA PRO A 106 22.77 -17.32 -13.71
C PRO A 106 21.92 -17.20 -12.44
N GLY A 107 21.38 -18.33 -11.96
CA GLY A 107 20.51 -18.37 -10.78
C GLY A 107 19.04 -18.06 -11.04
N VAL A 108 18.67 -17.65 -12.26
CA VAL A 108 17.27 -17.50 -12.67
C VAL A 108 16.85 -18.69 -13.52
N GLN A 109 15.93 -19.48 -12.97
CA GLN A 109 15.39 -20.69 -13.56
C GLN A 109 13.95 -20.49 -14.02
N THR A 110 13.17 -19.60 -13.40
CA THR A 110 11.76 -19.38 -13.74
C THR A 110 11.39 -17.91 -13.80
N TYR A 111 10.31 -17.59 -14.52
CA TYR A 111 9.86 -16.21 -14.63
C TYR A 111 9.32 -15.63 -13.30
N GLN A 112 8.85 -16.45 -12.35
CA GLN A 112 8.40 -16.01 -11.02
C GLN A 112 9.54 -15.45 -10.17
N GLN A 113 10.79 -15.80 -10.46
CA GLN A 113 11.91 -15.20 -9.75
C GLN A 113 12.06 -13.71 -10.07
N PHE A 114 11.62 -13.24 -11.24
CA PHE A 114 11.60 -11.79 -11.55
C PHE A 114 10.60 -11.05 -10.66
N GLU A 115 9.40 -11.60 -10.46
CA GLU A 115 8.39 -11.07 -9.53
C GLU A 115 8.93 -11.01 -8.09
N ALA A 116 9.60 -12.07 -7.64
CA ALA A 116 10.24 -12.08 -6.33
C ALA A 116 11.34 -11.01 -6.20
N TRP A 117 12.19 -10.85 -7.23
CA TRP A 117 13.21 -9.79 -7.27
C TRP A 117 12.61 -8.40 -7.27
N GLN A 118 11.51 -8.19 -7.98
CA GLN A 118 10.80 -6.93 -8.00
C GLN A 118 10.26 -6.58 -6.60
N ARG A 119 9.57 -7.52 -5.95
CA ARG A 119 8.90 -7.29 -4.67
C ARG A 119 9.86 -7.18 -3.51
N ASN A 120 10.84 -8.08 -3.43
CA ASN A 120 11.64 -8.26 -2.20
C ASN A 120 13.09 -7.77 -2.35
N GLY A 121 13.55 -7.53 -3.58
CA GLY A 121 14.99 -7.42 -3.86
C GLY A 121 15.39 -6.36 -4.87
N ILE A 122 14.50 -5.44 -5.28
CA ILE A 122 14.76 -4.57 -6.44
C ILE A 122 15.99 -3.69 -6.24
N HIS A 123 16.19 -3.23 -5.01
CA HIS A 123 17.32 -2.39 -4.59
C HIS A 123 18.66 -3.15 -4.54
N ARG A 124 18.64 -4.49 -4.53
CA ARG A 124 19.81 -5.38 -4.46
C ARG A 124 19.89 -6.37 -5.62
N CYS A 125 19.10 -6.17 -6.67
CA CYS A 125 19.02 -7.13 -7.76
C CYS A 125 20.38 -7.20 -8.50
N PRO A 126 21.08 -8.36 -8.46
CA PRO A 126 22.45 -8.46 -8.95
C PRO A 126 22.56 -8.41 -10.47
N PHE A 127 21.43 -8.51 -11.18
CA PHE A 127 21.36 -8.50 -12.64
C PHE A 127 21.24 -7.09 -13.22
N LEU A 128 21.01 -6.09 -12.37
CA LEU A 128 20.75 -4.72 -12.81
C LEU A 128 21.99 -3.84 -12.61
N PRO A 129 22.40 -3.07 -13.63
CA PRO A 129 23.36 -2.01 -13.40
C PRO A 129 22.75 -0.92 -12.49
N PRO A 130 23.57 -0.15 -11.77
CA PRO A 130 23.11 1.02 -11.03
C PRO A 130 22.29 1.99 -11.88
N ILE A 131 21.44 2.78 -11.23
CA ILE A 131 20.69 3.87 -11.87
C ILE A 131 21.70 4.94 -12.29
N THR A 132 21.69 5.28 -13.57
CA THR A 132 22.55 6.33 -14.11
C THR A 132 21.90 7.70 -13.94
N ARG A 133 22.73 8.76 -13.99
CA ARG A 133 22.27 10.15 -14.00
C ARG A 133 21.22 10.43 -15.08
N ALA A 134 21.45 9.93 -16.30
CA ALA A 134 20.55 10.13 -17.43
C ALA A 134 19.19 9.45 -17.22
N GLU A 135 19.17 8.25 -16.63
CA GLU A 135 17.92 7.54 -16.31
C GLU A 135 17.15 8.22 -15.18
N TYR A 136 17.86 8.71 -14.17
CA TYR A 136 17.26 9.53 -13.11
C TYR A 136 16.63 10.81 -13.68
N GLU A 137 17.36 11.54 -14.54
CA GLU A 137 16.86 12.76 -15.15
C GLU A 137 15.63 12.47 -16.02
N LEU A 138 15.67 11.41 -16.81
CA LEU A 138 14.54 10.95 -17.62
C LEU A 138 13.31 10.61 -16.77
N TYR A 139 13.51 9.94 -15.62
CA TYR A 139 12.43 9.59 -14.70
C TYR A 139 11.84 10.82 -14.01
N ARG A 140 12.70 11.74 -13.56
CA ARG A 140 12.27 13.02 -12.98
C ARG A 140 11.48 13.85 -13.99
N ASP A 141 11.91 13.88 -15.25
CA ASP A 141 11.21 14.58 -16.33
C ASP A 141 9.84 13.94 -16.63
N TRP A 142 9.71 12.61 -16.50
CA TRP A 142 8.41 11.95 -16.59
C TRP A 142 7.49 12.38 -15.45
N LEU A 143 7.95 12.29 -14.21
CA LEU A 143 7.18 12.69 -13.03
C LEU A 143 6.72 14.14 -13.10
N ALA A 144 7.54 15.03 -13.65
CA ALA A 144 7.19 16.44 -13.85
C ALA A 144 6.22 16.70 -15.02
N SER A 145 6.06 15.74 -15.92
CA SER A 145 5.24 15.88 -17.13
C SER A 145 3.79 15.46 -16.93
N ASP A 146 2.92 15.89 -17.84
CA ASP A 146 1.51 15.47 -17.87
C ASP A 146 1.31 14.00 -18.27
N ALA A 147 2.39 13.31 -18.68
CA ALA A 147 2.36 11.87 -18.95
C ALA A 147 2.37 11.03 -17.67
N CYS A 148 2.70 11.61 -16.52
CA CYS A 148 2.53 10.97 -15.22
C CYS A 148 1.16 11.31 -14.65
N GLN A 149 0.22 10.37 -14.73
CA GLN A 149 -1.14 10.51 -14.19
C GLN A 149 -1.32 9.85 -12.82
N GLU A 150 -0.25 9.28 -12.26
CA GLU A 150 -0.27 8.51 -11.01
C GLU A 150 -0.62 9.33 -9.76
N PHE A 151 -0.58 10.66 -9.86
CA PHE A 151 -0.97 11.55 -8.76
C PHE A 151 -2.47 11.89 -8.77
N ALA A 152 -3.18 11.63 -9.87
CA ALA A 152 -4.57 12.07 -10.05
C ALA A 152 -5.62 11.12 -9.48
N ASN A 153 -5.29 9.84 -9.29
CA ASN A 153 -6.23 8.79 -8.88
C ASN A 153 -5.93 8.30 -7.46
N HIS A 154 -6.77 8.69 -6.51
CA HIS A 154 -6.64 8.34 -5.09
C HIS A 154 -6.93 6.85 -4.79
N GLN A 155 -7.44 6.08 -5.75
CA GLN A 155 -7.70 4.65 -5.53
C GLN A 155 -6.41 3.81 -5.47
N ASP A 156 -5.27 4.35 -5.91
CA ASP A 156 -4.00 3.62 -6.04
C ASP A 156 -2.99 3.93 -4.93
N TYR A 157 -3.44 4.42 -3.76
CA TYR A 157 -2.54 4.60 -2.60
C TYR A 157 -1.89 3.28 -2.16
N TYR A 158 -2.48 2.15 -2.53
CA TYR A 158 -1.80 0.87 -2.58
C TYR A 158 -1.19 0.72 -3.97
N ARG A 159 0.01 1.27 -4.20
CA ARG A 159 0.88 0.78 -5.27
C ARG A 159 1.18 -0.67 -4.91
N ASN A 160 0.33 -1.57 -5.36
CA ASN A 160 0.53 -3.00 -5.17
C ASN A 160 1.79 -3.33 -5.98
N ASP A 161 2.93 -3.42 -5.29
CA ASP A 161 4.21 -3.75 -5.90
C ASP A 161 4.10 -5.07 -6.70
N SER A 162 3.09 -5.91 -6.50
CA SER A 162 2.82 -7.09 -7.33
C SER A 162 2.38 -6.82 -8.77
N GLU A 163 1.88 -5.62 -9.10
CA GLU A 163 1.18 -5.37 -10.36
C GLU A 163 2.09 -4.83 -11.48
N TRP A 164 3.24 -4.25 -11.15
CA TRP A 164 4.12 -3.58 -12.12
C TRP A 164 4.94 -4.52 -13.02
N GLN A 165 4.99 -5.83 -12.75
CA GLN A 165 5.64 -6.83 -13.62
C GLN A 165 4.78 -8.05 -13.92
N ASP A 166 3.46 -7.94 -13.84
CA ASP A 166 2.59 -8.99 -14.36
C ASP A 166 2.62 -9.00 -15.90
N TYR A 167 3.68 -9.59 -16.44
CA TYR A 167 3.88 -9.77 -17.87
C TYR A 167 2.66 -10.43 -18.54
N ASN A 168 2.02 -11.39 -17.87
CA ASN A 168 0.92 -12.14 -18.46
C ASN A 168 -0.33 -11.26 -18.55
N ALA A 169 -0.67 -10.53 -17.50
CA ALA A 169 -1.79 -9.58 -17.52
C ALA A 169 -1.57 -8.46 -18.54
N MET A 170 -0.37 -7.86 -18.55
CA MET A 170 -0.04 -6.79 -19.51
C MET A 170 -0.06 -7.28 -20.96
N ARG A 171 0.48 -8.49 -21.23
CA ARG A 171 0.41 -9.10 -22.57
C ARG A 171 -1.03 -9.38 -22.98
N ALA A 172 -1.85 -9.90 -22.07
CA ALA A 172 -3.26 -10.18 -22.35
C ALA A 172 -4.02 -8.91 -22.71
N GLU A 173 -3.79 -7.82 -21.97
CA GLU A 173 -4.38 -6.52 -22.26
C GLU A 173 -3.90 -5.98 -23.61
N TRP A 174 -2.61 -6.05 -23.90
CA TRP A 174 -2.05 -5.62 -25.19
C TRP A 174 -2.62 -6.39 -26.38
N VAL A 175 -2.84 -7.71 -26.24
CA VAL A 175 -3.49 -8.53 -27.27
C VAL A 175 -4.96 -8.14 -27.42
N ARG A 176 -5.67 -7.92 -26.31
CA ARG A 176 -7.07 -7.49 -26.32
C ARG A 176 -7.25 -6.15 -27.01
N ALA A 177 -6.39 -5.17 -26.71
CA ALA A 177 -6.42 -3.83 -27.30
C ALA A 177 -6.24 -3.83 -28.83
N GLN A 178 -5.65 -4.88 -29.40
CA GLN A 178 -5.53 -5.09 -30.84
C GLN A 178 -6.72 -5.82 -31.46
N ALA A 179 -7.53 -6.52 -30.65
CA ALA A 179 -8.69 -7.23 -31.13
C ALA A 179 -9.86 -6.27 -31.42
N PRO A 180 -10.78 -6.63 -32.32
CA PRO A 180 -12.00 -5.85 -32.54
C PRO A 180 -12.78 -5.74 -31.22
N PRO A 181 -13.39 -4.57 -30.92
CA PRO A 181 -14.14 -4.40 -29.68
C PRO A 181 -15.28 -5.42 -29.63
N THR A 182 -15.19 -6.33 -28.66
CA THR A 182 -16.23 -7.33 -28.40
C THR A 182 -17.08 -6.84 -27.23
N PRO A 183 -18.42 -6.95 -27.28
CA PRO A 183 -19.24 -6.54 -26.14
C PRO A 183 -18.85 -7.33 -24.89
N PRO A 184 -18.69 -6.65 -23.73
CA PRO A 184 -18.23 -7.30 -22.51
C PRO A 184 -19.24 -8.36 -22.05
N THR A 185 -18.76 -9.59 -21.84
CA THR A 185 -19.52 -10.65 -21.18
C THR A 185 -19.57 -10.40 -19.66
N GLU A 186 -20.53 -11.01 -18.95
CA GLU A 186 -20.61 -10.94 -17.47
C GLU A 186 -19.33 -11.44 -16.77
N GLU A 187 -18.57 -12.33 -17.43
CA GLU A 187 -17.28 -12.84 -16.96
C GLU A 187 -16.15 -11.80 -17.12
N ASN A 188 -16.16 -11.04 -18.22
CA ASN A 188 -15.17 -9.97 -18.48
C ASN A 188 -15.39 -8.72 -17.60
N LYS A 189 -16.60 -8.51 -17.05
CA LYS A 189 -16.90 -7.38 -16.18
C LYS A 189 -16.19 -7.44 -14.82
N ARG A 190 -15.66 -8.60 -14.44
CA ARG A 190 -14.96 -8.83 -13.16
C ARG A 190 -13.44 -8.97 -13.30
N GLN A 191 -12.91 -8.98 -14.53
CA GLN A 191 -11.47 -9.04 -14.75
C GLN A 191 -10.91 -7.61 -14.72
N GLU A 192 -10.18 -7.31 -13.67
CA GLU A 192 -9.33 -6.13 -13.60
C GLU A 192 -8.09 -6.42 -14.45
N TYR A 193 -7.93 -5.66 -15.54
CA TYR A 193 -6.81 -5.84 -16.47
C TYR A 193 -5.72 -4.85 -16.14
N ILE A 194 -4.49 -5.34 -16.02
CA ILE A 194 -3.32 -4.52 -15.71
C ILE A 194 -2.81 -3.89 -17.02
N GLU A 195 -2.87 -2.57 -17.10
CA GLU A 195 -2.33 -1.81 -18.23
C GLU A 195 -0.80 -1.78 -18.24
N TYR A 196 -0.21 -1.53 -19.41
CA TYR A 196 1.22 -1.31 -19.52
C TYR A 196 1.62 -0.02 -18.76
N PRO A 197 2.54 -0.06 -17.79
CA PRO A 197 2.79 1.08 -16.92
C PRO A 197 3.17 2.35 -17.70
N ALA A 198 2.61 3.49 -17.30
CA ALA A 198 2.83 4.77 -17.99
C ALA A 198 4.31 5.17 -18.02
N TRP A 199 5.05 4.91 -16.94
CA TRP A 199 6.50 5.08 -16.90
C TRP A 199 7.20 4.23 -17.97
N PHE A 200 6.80 2.97 -18.15
CA PHE A 200 7.44 2.07 -19.11
C PHE A 200 7.23 2.58 -20.54
N ALA A 201 5.99 2.98 -20.86
CA ALA A 201 5.66 3.60 -22.15
C ALA A 201 6.45 4.89 -22.38
N TYR A 202 6.58 5.74 -21.36
CA TYR A 202 7.33 7.00 -21.46
C TYR A 202 8.82 6.77 -21.70
N TYR A 203 9.42 5.82 -20.99
CA TYR A 203 10.81 5.41 -21.13
C TYR A 203 11.07 4.83 -22.52
N ASP A 204 10.22 3.91 -22.98
CA ASP A 204 10.36 3.27 -24.29
C ASP A 204 10.32 4.32 -25.40
N ALA A 205 9.34 5.23 -25.38
CA ALA A 205 9.18 6.26 -26.41
C ALA A 205 10.42 7.16 -26.56
N ARG A 206 11.20 7.36 -25.49
CA ARG A 206 12.42 8.20 -25.49
C ARG A 206 13.70 7.42 -25.74
N THR A 207 13.68 6.11 -25.57
CA THR A 207 14.80 5.22 -25.91
C THR A 207 14.68 4.64 -27.32
N GLY A 208 13.68 5.05 -28.09
CA GLY A 208 13.47 4.64 -29.49
C GLY A 208 12.61 3.39 -29.65
N THR A 209 11.90 3.00 -28.60
CA THR A 209 11.09 1.78 -28.51
C THR A 209 9.60 2.17 -28.46
N PRO A 210 8.70 1.66 -29.31
CA PRO A 210 7.28 2.00 -29.22
C PRO A 210 6.62 1.38 -27.97
N ALA A 211 5.56 2.00 -27.44
CA ALA A 211 4.79 1.43 -26.33
C ALA A 211 4.21 0.05 -26.71
N GLY A 212 4.30 -0.93 -25.79
CA GLY A 212 3.91 -2.31 -26.06
C GLY A 212 4.87 -3.08 -26.97
N TYR A 213 6.01 -2.49 -27.36
CA TYR A 213 7.09 -3.16 -28.09
C TYR A 213 7.51 -4.51 -27.50
N PRO A 214 7.62 -4.68 -26.16
CA PRO A 214 8.00 -5.96 -25.58
C PRO A 214 7.13 -7.12 -26.10
N PHE A 215 5.82 -6.90 -26.21
CA PHE A 215 4.86 -7.93 -26.61
C PHE A 215 4.78 -8.10 -28.13
N ALA A 216 5.13 -7.07 -28.90
CA ALA A 216 5.13 -7.10 -30.36
C ALA A 216 6.37 -7.80 -30.93
N THR A 217 7.52 -7.70 -30.25
CA THR A 217 8.82 -8.06 -30.81
C THR A 217 9.49 -9.25 -30.15
N HIS A 218 9.19 -9.51 -28.88
CA HIS A 218 9.77 -10.62 -28.14
C HIS A 218 8.77 -11.75 -27.97
N SER A 219 9.23 -12.99 -28.16
CA SER A 219 8.43 -14.18 -27.91
C SER A 219 8.29 -14.46 -26.41
N ASN A 220 7.30 -15.27 -26.02
CA ASN A 220 7.16 -15.77 -24.65
C ASN A 220 7.56 -17.26 -24.55
N ARG A 221 8.53 -17.71 -25.34
CA ARG A 221 8.84 -19.15 -25.50
C ARG A 221 9.08 -19.86 -24.17
N ARG A 222 9.93 -19.32 -23.29
CA ARG A 222 10.22 -19.96 -21.99
C ARG A 222 9.01 -19.92 -21.06
N GLY A 223 8.25 -18.83 -21.09
CA GLY A 223 7.04 -18.71 -20.27
C GLY A 223 5.98 -19.74 -20.67
N GLU A 224 5.70 -19.85 -21.97
CA GLU A 224 4.74 -20.82 -22.52
C GLU A 224 5.15 -22.27 -22.23
N LEU A 225 6.44 -22.61 -22.36
CA LEU A 225 6.94 -23.92 -21.97
C LEU A 225 6.80 -24.17 -20.47
N GLN A 226 7.09 -23.17 -19.64
CA GLN A 226 6.95 -23.30 -18.20
C GLN A 226 5.50 -23.54 -17.79
N ASP A 227 4.55 -22.80 -18.37
CA ASP A 227 3.12 -22.95 -18.13
C ASP A 227 2.66 -24.36 -18.57
N HIS A 228 3.09 -24.80 -19.76
CA HIS A 228 2.83 -26.16 -20.25
C HIS A 228 3.30 -27.26 -19.27
N TYR A 229 4.53 -27.17 -18.77
CA TYR A 229 5.03 -28.16 -17.80
C TYR A 229 4.27 -28.11 -16.47
N MET A 230 3.93 -26.91 -16.00
CA MET A 230 3.15 -26.73 -14.78
C MET A 230 1.74 -27.32 -14.93
N ASP A 231 1.13 -27.19 -16.10
CA ASP A 231 -0.17 -27.75 -16.43
C ASP A 231 -0.13 -29.28 -16.42
N LEU A 232 0.86 -29.91 -17.09
CA LEU A 232 1.03 -31.37 -17.06
C LEU A 232 1.18 -31.91 -15.63
N ALA A 233 2.01 -31.27 -14.81
CA ALA A 233 2.20 -31.67 -13.41
C ALA A 233 0.97 -31.40 -12.54
N ARG A 234 0.14 -30.40 -12.88
CA ARG A 234 -1.13 -30.13 -12.21
C ARG A 234 -2.17 -31.19 -12.57
N GLU A 235 -2.29 -31.54 -13.84
CA GLU A 235 -3.19 -32.58 -14.35
C GLU A 235 -2.89 -33.94 -13.74
N GLU A 236 -1.62 -34.34 -13.67
CA GLU A 236 -1.22 -35.58 -13.00
C GLU A 236 -1.63 -35.57 -11.52
N ARG A 237 -1.37 -34.47 -10.80
CA ARG A 237 -1.76 -34.33 -9.39
C ARG A 237 -3.26 -34.44 -9.20
N TRP A 238 -4.06 -33.82 -10.08
CA TRP A 238 -5.51 -33.94 -10.05
C TRP A 238 -5.99 -35.34 -10.40
N ALA A 239 -5.30 -36.07 -11.29
CA ALA A 239 -5.63 -37.46 -11.58
C ALA A 239 -5.33 -38.39 -10.39
N LEU A 240 -4.23 -38.15 -9.66
CA LEU A 240 -3.85 -38.94 -8.49
C LEU A 240 -4.68 -38.59 -7.24
N ASN A 241 -5.03 -37.32 -7.07
CA ASN A 241 -5.81 -36.80 -5.96
C ASN A 241 -6.90 -35.86 -6.49
N PRO A 242 -8.01 -36.42 -7.02
CA PRO A 242 -9.10 -35.60 -7.53
C PRO A 242 -9.67 -34.75 -6.39
N PRO A 243 -9.98 -33.45 -6.65
CA PRO A 243 -10.61 -32.62 -5.64
C PRO A 243 -11.92 -33.28 -5.21
N LYS A 244 -12.17 -33.29 -3.89
CA LYS A 244 -13.45 -33.77 -3.38
C LYS A 244 -14.56 -32.96 -4.03
N PRO A 245 -15.64 -33.58 -4.53
CA PRO A 245 -16.77 -32.85 -5.10
C PRO A 245 -17.19 -31.76 -4.11
N TYR A 246 -17.29 -30.53 -4.58
CA TYR A 246 -17.87 -29.47 -3.78
C TYR A 246 -19.31 -29.88 -3.48
N VAL A 247 -19.59 -30.17 -2.21
CA VAL A 247 -20.96 -30.31 -1.72
C VAL A 247 -21.32 -28.92 -1.23
N PRO A 248 -22.21 -28.18 -1.93
CA PRO A 248 -22.70 -26.90 -1.43
C PRO A 248 -23.22 -27.09 -0.02
N ASP A 249 -22.78 -26.26 0.91
CA ASP A 249 -23.32 -26.28 2.26
C ASP A 249 -24.84 -26.05 2.16
N PRO A 250 -25.69 -27.01 2.60
CA PRO A 250 -27.14 -26.83 2.52
C PRO A 250 -27.64 -25.73 3.48
N ARG A 251 -26.78 -25.25 4.38
CA ARG A 251 -27.09 -24.10 5.23
C ARG A 251 -27.09 -22.83 4.38
N PRO A 252 -28.07 -21.93 4.58
CA PRO A 252 -28.05 -20.63 3.94
C PRO A 252 -26.73 -19.93 4.25
N ASP A 253 -26.15 -19.29 3.24
CA ASP A 253 -24.92 -18.52 3.38
C ASP A 253 -25.15 -17.42 4.43
N VAL A 254 -24.54 -17.56 5.61
CA VAL A 254 -24.73 -16.61 6.73
C VAL A 254 -23.81 -15.39 6.56
N MET A 255 -23.03 -15.31 5.48
CA MET A 255 -22.16 -14.17 5.17
C MET A 255 -22.88 -13.14 4.29
N ASN A 256 -23.80 -12.40 4.90
CA ASN A 256 -23.99 -10.96 4.67
C ASN A 256 -25.02 -10.40 5.65
N LEU A 257 -24.62 -10.21 6.90
CA LEU A 257 -25.27 -9.29 7.84
C LEU A 257 -24.52 -7.94 7.81
N HIS A 258 -24.54 -7.29 6.65
CA HIS A 258 -24.27 -5.85 6.53
C HIS A 258 -25.49 -5.10 5.98
N ASN A 259 -26.67 -5.56 6.38
CA ASN A 259 -27.86 -4.71 6.39
C ASN A 259 -28.23 -4.51 7.86
N GLU A 260 -27.51 -3.63 8.56
CA GLU A 260 -28.15 -2.95 9.67
C GLU A 260 -29.30 -2.11 9.07
N PRO A 261 -30.52 -2.19 9.62
CA PRO A 261 -31.55 -1.24 9.25
C PRO A 261 -31.13 0.15 9.73
N ASP A 262 -30.86 1.04 8.78
CA ASP A 262 -30.94 2.49 8.98
C ASP A 262 -32.36 2.85 9.45
N ALA A 263 -32.59 2.83 10.76
CA ALA A 263 -33.73 3.47 11.39
C ALA A 263 -33.53 3.61 12.92
N PHE A 264 -32.60 4.48 13.34
CA PHE A 264 -32.72 5.18 14.63
C PHE A 264 -33.62 6.41 14.53
N ALA A 265 -34.72 6.30 13.78
CA ALA A 265 -35.77 7.30 13.71
C ALA A 265 -36.91 6.85 14.64
N ASP A 266 -36.69 6.97 15.96
CA ASP A 266 -37.72 7.19 17.00
C ASP A 266 -37.17 6.91 18.42
N ALA A 267 -36.07 7.59 18.79
CA ALA A 267 -35.74 7.78 20.20
C ALA A 267 -35.82 9.28 20.51
N PRO A 268 -36.87 9.75 21.22
CA PRO A 268 -37.00 11.15 21.63
C PRO A 268 -36.12 11.53 22.83
N ASP A 269 -35.19 10.66 23.25
CA ASP A 269 -34.31 10.90 24.38
C ASP A 269 -32.87 11.13 23.90
N ARG A 270 -32.25 12.24 24.34
CA ARG A 270 -30.87 12.59 24.01
C ARG A 270 -29.93 11.46 24.45
N TYR A 271 -29.36 10.74 23.49
CA TYR A 271 -28.40 9.67 23.74
C TYR A 271 -26.97 10.25 23.67
N LEU A 272 -26.15 9.93 24.67
CA LEU A 272 -24.73 10.28 24.66
C LEU A 272 -24.01 9.20 23.85
N THR A 273 -23.50 9.56 22.67
CA THR A 273 -22.84 8.60 21.77
C THR A 273 -21.34 8.54 22.04
N GLU A 274 -20.73 7.43 21.65
CA GLU A 274 -19.28 7.19 21.70
C GLU A 274 -18.54 7.86 20.52
N ASP A 275 -19.12 8.91 19.92
CA ASP A 275 -18.57 9.54 18.72
C ASP A 275 -17.51 10.60 19.03
N ASP A 276 -16.73 10.95 18.00
CA ASP A 276 -15.66 11.94 18.11
C ASP A 276 -16.16 13.32 18.53
N TRP A 277 -17.43 13.64 18.25
CA TRP A 277 -18.01 14.92 18.62
C TRP A 277 -18.19 15.04 20.13
N HIS A 278 -18.82 14.04 20.78
CA HIS A 278 -19.00 14.05 22.23
C HIS A 278 -17.67 13.94 22.96
N PHE A 279 -16.73 13.12 22.45
CA PHE A 279 -15.37 13.07 23.00
C PHE A 279 -14.71 14.45 22.94
N ALA A 280 -14.76 15.13 21.79
CA ALA A 280 -14.10 16.41 21.61
C ALA A 280 -14.75 17.55 22.40
N GLU A 281 -16.08 17.62 22.44
CA GLU A 281 -16.80 18.64 23.23
C GLU A 281 -16.54 18.46 24.73
N PHE A 282 -16.63 17.22 25.23
CA PHE A 282 -16.37 16.93 26.64
C PHE A 282 -14.93 17.28 27.02
N THR A 283 -13.96 16.88 26.18
CA THR A 283 -12.54 17.19 26.39
C THR A 283 -12.33 18.69 26.52
N ARG A 284 -12.85 19.50 25.58
CA ARG A 284 -12.71 20.97 25.62
C ARG A 284 -13.25 21.60 26.90
N ARG A 285 -14.31 21.02 27.45
CA ARG A 285 -15.04 21.61 28.57
C ARG A 285 -14.48 21.22 29.93
N PHE A 286 -13.90 20.04 30.05
CA PHE A 286 -13.63 19.44 31.35
C PHE A 286 -12.19 19.02 31.60
N ASP A 287 -11.42 18.76 30.54
CA ASP A 287 -10.03 18.36 30.69
C ASP A 287 -9.10 19.57 30.94
N PRO A 288 -8.04 19.39 31.74
CA PRO A 288 -7.12 20.48 32.08
C PRO A 288 -6.22 20.87 30.90
N ASP A 289 -5.96 19.94 29.98
CA ASP A 289 -5.17 20.16 28.76
C ASP A 289 -5.91 19.61 27.53
N PRO A 290 -6.96 20.32 27.08
CA PRO A 290 -7.79 19.85 25.98
C PRO A 290 -7.05 19.89 24.65
N GLU A 291 -6.17 20.87 24.43
CA GLU A 291 -5.47 21.03 23.14
C GLU A 291 -4.55 19.85 22.85
N THR A 292 -3.78 19.39 23.83
CA THR A 292 -2.89 18.23 23.68
C THR A 292 -3.69 16.95 23.43
N LEU A 293 -4.75 16.68 24.21
CA LEU A 293 -5.57 15.48 24.02
C LEU A 293 -6.29 15.48 22.67
N LEU A 294 -6.79 16.63 22.22
CA LEU A 294 -7.42 16.76 20.90
C LEU A 294 -6.41 16.67 19.76
N ALA A 295 -5.17 17.13 19.96
CA ALA A 295 -4.09 16.94 18.98
C ALA A 295 -3.71 15.46 18.85
N TYR A 296 -3.58 14.76 19.98
CA TYR A 296 -3.36 13.31 20.03
C TYR A 296 -4.49 12.53 19.38
N ARG A 297 -5.74 12.86 19.72
CA ARG A 297 -6.92 12.23 19.12
C ARG A 297 -6.96 12.43 17.61
N ARG A 298 -6.72 13.65 17.11
CA ARG A 298 -6.63 13.94 15.68
C ARG A 298 -5.56 13.10 15.01
N ALA A 299 -4.35 13.08 15.56
CA ALA A 299 -3.24 12.29 15.01
C ALA A 299 -3.57 10.77 14.97
N MET A 300 -4.22 10.24 16.00
CA MET A 300 -4.66 8.84 16.02
C MET A 300 -5.75 8.52 15.02
N LEU A 301 -6.75 9.39 14.85
CA LEU A 301 -7.84 9.19 13.88
C LEU A 301 -7.31 9.15 12.44
N CYS A 302 -6.27 9.94 12.13
CA CYS A 302 -5.62 9.90 10.83
C CYS A 302 -4.93 8.54 10.57
N VAL A 303 -4.32 7.93 11.60
CA VAL A 303 -3.53 6.70 11.47
C VAL A 303 -4.39 5.42 11.52
N TYR A 304 -5.37 5.34 12.40
CA TYR A 304 -6.13 4.10 12.64
C TYR A 304 -7.35 3.89 11.74
N ASN A 305 -7.90 4.95 11.11
CA ASN A 305 -9.12 4.85 10.29
C ASN A 305 -8.87 4.50 8.81
N GLY A 306 -7.83 3.71 8.50
CA GLY A 306 -7.56 3.23 7.14
C GLY A 306 -8.73 2.50 6.45
N ASN A 307 -9.72 2.01 7.21
CA ASN A 307 -10.87 1.24 6.68
C ASN A 307 -12.26 1.90 6.76
N TYR A 308 -12.41 3.12 7.32
CA TYR A 308 -13.73 3.82 7.38
C TYR A 308 -13.89 4.92 6.32
N ASN A 309 -13.03 4.91 5.30
CA ASN A 309 -12.65 6.09 4.53
C ASN A 309 -13.08 5.99 3.06
N ASN A 310 -14.37 5.82 2.80
CA ASN A 310 -14.92 5.97 1.45
C ASN A 310 -15.40 7.41 1.21
N VAL A 311 -14.67 8.10 0.33
CA VAL A 311 -15.00 9.35 -0.40
C VAL A 311 -15.04 10.67 0.41
N LEU A 312 -15.55 10.71 1.65
CA LEU A 312 -15.57 11.96 2.45
C LEU A 312 -14.23 12.26 3.15
N SER A 313 -13.41 11.25 3.42
CA SER A 313 -12.14 11.40 4.15
C SER A 313 -10.99 11.92 3.29
N HIS A 314 -10.94 11.54 2.01
CA HIS A 314 -9.88 11.97 1.09
C HIS A 314 -9.93 13.47 0.83
N THR A 315 -11.13 14.07 0.74
CA THR A 315 -11.22 15.54 0.61
C THR A 315 -10.66 16.22 1.87
N SER A 316 -10.97 15.70 3.05
CA SER A 316 -10.47 16.25 4.33
C SER A 316 -8.95 16.10 4.47
N GLN A 317 -8.37 14.94 4.14
CA GLN A 317 -6.92 14.74 4.16
C GLN A 317 -6.19 15.64 3.14
N ASN A 318 -6.75 15.77 1.93
CA ASN A 318 -6.20 16.67 0.90
C ASN A 318 -6.34 18.15 1.30
N LEU A 319 -7.42 18.52 1.99
CA LEU A 319 -7.57 19.85 2.59
C LEU A 319 -6.55 20.09 3.70
N GLU A 320 -6.30 19.11 4.58
CA GLU A 320 -5.27 19.19 5.61
C GLU A 320 -3.87 19.35 5.00
N LEU A 321 -3.53 18.54 3.98
CA LEU A 321 -2.27 18.66 3.24
C LEU A 321 -2.10 20.06 2.62
N LEU A 322 -3.15 20.58 1.97
CA LEU A 322 -3.13 21.92 1.37
C LEU A 322 -3.09 23.04 2.44
N ALA A 323 -3.69 22.83 3.61
CA ALA A 323 -3.69 23.78 4.71
C ALA A 323 -2.34 23.83 5.45
N ASP A 324 -1.69 22.68 5.59
CA ASP A 324 -0.36 22.55 6.22
C ASP A 324 0.76 23.03 5.27
N ALA A 325 0.52 23.04 3.96
CA ALA A 325 1.47 23.53 2.97
C ALA A 325 1.68 25.05 3.05
N ARG A 326 2.93 25.49 2.88
CA ARG A 326 3.26 26.92 2.90
C ARG A 326 2.79 27.62 1.62
N GLY A 327 1.85 28.54 1.76
CA GLY A 327 1.44 29.47 0.70
C GLY A 327 0.09 29.13 0.06
N PRO A 328 -0.44 30.03 -0.79
CA PRO A 328 -1.73 29.80 -1.44
C PRO A 328 -1.60 28.74 -2.54
N TRP A 329 -2.35 27.65 -2.43
CA TRP A 329 -2.45 26.61 -3.45
C TRP A 329 -3.71 26.80 -4.30
N PRO A 330 -3.61 27.17 -5.58
CA PRO A 330 -4.78 27.39 -6.42
C PRO A 330 -5.56 26.09 -6.64
N VAL A 331 -6.83 26.09 -6.23
CA VAL A 331 -7.76 24.99 -6.51
C VAL A 331 -8.38 25.23 -7.89
N PRO A 332 -8.16 24.36 -8.88
CA PRO A 332 -8.71 24.54 -10.21
C PRO A 332 -10.24 24.43 -10.19
N THR A 333 -10.90 25.21 -11.06
CA THR A 333 -12.34 25.13 -11.25
C THR A 333 -12.73 23.77 -11.80
N HIS A 334 -13.69 23.11 -11.16
CA HIS A 334 -14.23 21.83 -11.60
C HIS A 334 -15.74 21.79 -11.35
N ALA A 335 -16.48 20.97 -12.10
CA ALA A 335 -17.92 20.82 -11.94
C ALA A 335 -18.30 20.26 -10.54
N ASP A 336 -17.44 19.39 -10.00
CA ASP A 336 -17.41 18.99 -8.60
C ASP A 336 -16.19 19.61 -7.91
N TRP A 337 -16.40 20.47 -6.91
CA TRP A 337 -15.34 21.16 -6.17
C TRP A 337 -14.37 20.20 -5.45
N ARG A 338 -14.82 18.98 -5.10
CA ARG A 338 -13.97 17.96 -4.47
C ARG A 338 -12.86 17.51 -5.41
N GLN A 339 -13.17 17.36 -6.69
CA GLN A 339 -12.20 17.04 -7.73
C GLN A 339 -11.16 18.17 -7.93
N GLY A 340 -11.57 19.43 -7.72
CA GLY A 340 -10.64 20.55 -7.68
C GLY A 340 -9.62 20.42 -6.55
N ILE A 341 -10.08 20.06 -5.34
CA ILE A 341 -9.21 19.83 -4.18
C ILE A 341 -8.25 18.66 -4.45
N TYR A 342 -8.75 17.57 -5.04
CA TYR A 342 -7.92 16.43 -5.43
C TYR A 342 -6.82 16.83 -6.40
N ALA A 343 -7.16 17.55 -7.47
CA ALA A 343 -6.17 18.02 -8.44
C ALA A 343 -5.13 18.96 -7.80
N ALA A 344 -5.53 19.81 -6.86
CA ALA A 344 -4.62 20.70 -6.15
C ALA A 344 -3.66 19.93 -5.23
N ALA A 345 -4.16 18.96 -4.47
CA ALA A 345 -3.36 18.14 -3.58
C ALA A 345 -2.42 17.19 -4.34
N ALA A 346 -2.89 16.59 -5.44
CA ALA A 346 -2.07 15.82 -6.38
C ALA A 346 -0.89 16.65 -6.92
N ARG A 347 -1.13 17.92 -7.27
CA ARG A 347 -0.07 18.82 -7.72
C ARG A 347 0.93 19.10 -6.61
N LEU A 348 0.46 19.42 -5.40
CA LEU A 348 1.32 19.65 -4.24
C LEU A 348 2.17 18.41 -3.92
N HIS A 349 1.57 17.23 -3.90
CA HIS A 349 2.26 15.95 -3.71
C HIS A 349 3.38 15.78 -4.73
N ARG A 350 3.06 15.96 -6.02
CA ARG A 350 4.03 15.87 -7.11
C ARG A 350 5.18 16.85 -6.92
N GLU A 351 4.90 18.09 -6.51
CA GLU A 351 5.93 19.11 -6.25
C GLU A 351 6.83 18.73 -5.06
N LEU A 352 6.27 18.22 -3.96
CA LEU A 352 7.04 17.77 -2.79
C LEU A 352 7.92 16.57 -3.13
N LEU A 353 7.40 15.60 -3.89
CA LEU A 353 8.16 14.45 -4.37
C LEU A 353 9.32 14.89 -5.28
N LEU A 354 9.05 15.77 -6.25
CA LEU A 354 10.06 16.32 -7.15
C LEU A 354 11.13 17.13 -6.41
N ALA A 355 10.77 17.78 -5.31
CA ALA A 355 11.71 18.50 -4.44
C ALA A 355 12.59 17.54 -3.60
N ALA A 356 12.06 16.38 -3.21
CA ALA A 356 12.79 15.37 -2.44
C ALA A 356 13.77 14.54 -3.29
N LEU A 357 13.39 14.23 -4.54
CA LEU A 357 14.13 13.33 -5.44
C LEU A 357 15.62 13.66 -5.64
N PRO A 358 16.06 14.93 -5.79
CA PRO A 358 17.48 15.26 -5.92
C PRO A 358 18.31 14.79 -4.73
N ALA A 359 17.85 15.07 -3.50
CA ALA A 359 18.57 14.68 -2.29
C ALA A 359 18.64 13.14 -2.15
N VAL A 360 17.55 12.45 -2.48
CA VAL A 360 17.51 10.97 -2.51
C VAL A 360 18.49 10.40 -3.52
N PHE A 361 18.58 10.97 -4.72
CA PHE A 361 19.50 10.48 -5.72
C PHE A 361 20.97 10.80 -5.40
N GLU A 362 21.25 11.92 -4.76
CA GLU A 362 22.58 12.23 -4.22
C GLU A 362 23.00 11.24 -3.13
N ASP A 363 22.11 10.90 -2.19
CA ASP A 363 22.38 9.86 -1.18
C ASP A 363 22.56 8.48 -1.83
N TYR A 364 21.75 8.14 -2.82
CA TYR A 364 21.90 6.92 -3.63
C TYR A 364 23.30 6.81 -4.26
N GLU A 365 23.77 7.87 -4.93
CA GLU A 365 25.11 7.88 -5.53
C GLU A 365 26.21 7.83 -4.48
N PHE A 366 26.07 8.58 -3.39
CA PHE A 366 27.03 8.56 -2.29
C PHE A 366 27.18 7.13 -1.73
N ARG A 367 26.06 6.43 -1.51
CA ARG A 367 26.05 5.05 -1.05
C ARG A 367 26.79 4.13 -2.01
N LEU A 368 26.54 4.24 -3.32
CA LEU A 368 27.26 3.46 -4.32
C LEU A 368 28.76 3.72 -4.28
N GLN A 369 29.18 4.99 -4.20
CA GLN A 369 30.59 5.38 -4.15
C GLN A 369 31.28 4.88 -2.86
N ALA A 370 30.55 4.86 -1.75
CA ALA A 370 31.02 4.34 -0.47
C ALA A 370 31.00 2.80 -0.36
N GLY A 371 30.51 2.09 -1.40
CA GLY A 371 30.31 0.63 -1.35
C GLY A 371 29.19 0.21 -0.39
N LEU A 372 28.31 1.14 -0.03
CA LEU A 372 27.13 0.90 0.79
C LEU A 372 25.95 0.44 -0.08
N GLN A 373 24.97 -0.18 0.58
CA GLN A 373 23.77 -0.63 -0.09
C GLN A 373 22.92 0.56 -0.52
N PRO A 374 22.48 0.62 -1.79
CA PRO A 374 21.59 1.66 -2.28
C PRO A 374 20.17 1.32 -1.85
N ALA A 375 19.84 1.59 -0.61
CA ALA A 375 18.54 1.28 -0.04
C ALA A 375 18.14 2.44 0.89
N PRO A 376 16.83 2.68 1.11
CA PRO A 376 16.39 3.68 2.06
C PRO A 376 17.13 3.48 3.40
N PRO A 377 17.68 4.54 4.00
CA PRO A 377 18.42 4.43 5.27
C PRO A 377 17.52 3.84 6.37
N ASP A 378 18.08 3.12 7.34
CA ASP A 378 17.28 2.42 8.36
C ASP A 378 16.43 3.37 9.23
N GLU A 379 16.80 4.64 9.30
CA GLU A 379 16.03 5.72 9.94
C GLU A 379 14.66 5.98 9.25
N TYR A 380 14.55 5.62 7.98
CA TYR A 380 13.35 5.66 7.14
C TYR A 380 12.58 4.32 7.17
N ARG A 381 13.13 3.30 7.83
CA ARG A 381 12.56 1.95 7.93
C ARG A 381 12.07 1.58 9.32
N ALA A 382 12.49 2.32 10.35
CA ALA A 382 12.11 2.05 11.74
C ALA A 382 10.59 2.12 12.00
N TYR A 383 9.79 2.53 11.02
CA TYR A 383 8.34 2.70 11.10
C TYR A 383 7.52 1.55 10.48
N HIS A 384 8.10 0.80 9.55
CA HIS A 384 7.51 -0.44 9.03
C HIS A 384 8.30 -1.59 9.66
N ASP A 385 7.65 -2.45 10.45
CA ASP A 385 8.29 -3.61 11.12
C ASP A 385 8.85 -4.68 10.11
N ASP A 386 8.92 -4.32 8.83
CA ASP A 386 9.52 -5.06 7.74
C ASP A 386 11.04 -4.94 7.79
N LYS A 387 11.67 -5.84 8.54
CA LYS A 387 13.11 -6.03 8.41
C LYS A 387 13.41 -6.50 6.99
N PRO A 388 14.24 -5.79 6.22
CA PRO A 388 14.63 -6.28 4.91
C PRO A 388 15.31 -7.64 5.08
N ALA A 389 15.02 -8.55 4.16
CA ALA A 389 15.69 -9.83 4.07
C ALA A 389 17.20 -9.66 4.26
N GLU A 390 17.79 -10.38 5.22
CA GLU A 390 19.25 -10.42 5.38
C GLU A 390 19.93 -10.83 4.06
N ASP A 391 19.24 -11.64 3.26
CA ASP A 391 19.67 -12.09 1.94
C ASP A 391 18.48 -12.16 0.97
N PRO A 392 18.22 -11.10 0.16
CA PRO A 392 17.15 -11.10 -0.84
C PRO A 392 17.27 -12.25 -1.84
N ALA A 393 18.50 -12.74 -2.09
CA ALA A 393 18.71 -13.88 -2.98
C ALA A 393 18.19 -15.20 -2.39
N LYS A 394 17.87 -15.28 -1.09
CA LYS A 394 17.12 -16.41 -0.50
C LYS A 394 15.63 -16.31 -0.76
N GLU A 395 15.07 -15.11 -0.63
CA GLU A 395 13.64 -14.87 -0.86
C GLU A 395 13.27 -14.93 -2.34
N CYS A 396 14.22 -14.59 -3.22
CA CYS A 396 14.04 -14.66 -4.67
C CYS A 396 14.42 -16.02 -5.28
N ARG A 397 14.56 -17.06 -4.46
CA ARG A 397 14.78 -18.44 -4.95
C ARG A 397 13.49 -19.00 -5.52
N ILE A 398 13.64 -19.89 -6.50
CA ILE A 398 12.53 -20.70 -6.98
C ILE A 398 11.86 -21.44 -5.81
N MET A 399 10.54 -21.27 -5.69
CA MET A 399 9.77 -21.97 -4.67
C MET A 399 9.84 -23.49 -4.93
N PRO A 400 10.02 -24.33 -3.88
CA PRO A 400 10.18 -25.78 -4.06
C PRO A 400 9.05 -26.43 -4.87
N TYR A 401 7.80 -25.98 -4.67
CA TYR A 401 6.65 -26.53 -5.40
C TYR A 401 6.64 -26.15 -6.89
N LEU A 402 7.12 -24.95 -7.26
CA LEU A 402 7.29 -24.53 -8.66
C LEU A 402 8.41 -25.33 -9.31
N LYS A 403 9.55 -25.47 -8.61
CA LYS A 403 10.68 -26.27 -9.05
C LYS A 403 10.25 -27.70 -9.40
N GLU A 404 9.57 -28.36 -8.47
CA GLU A 404 9.13 -29.73 -8.67
C GLU A 404 8.05 -29.84 -9.74
N GLY A 405 7.11 -28.89 -9.78
CA GLY A 405 6.09 -28.84 -10.83
C GLY A 405 6.68 -28.79 -12.24
N ILE A 406 7.66 -27.92 -12.48
CA ILE A 406 8.31 -27.78 -13.78
C ILE A 406 9.13 -29.03 -14.12
N LEU A 407 9.96 -29.53 -13.20
CA LEU A 407 10.78 -30.72 -13.44
C LEU A 407 9.94 -31.97 -13.69
N ARG A 408 8.82 -32.13 -12.97
CA ARG A 408 7.87 -33.22 -13.19
C ARG A 408 7.15 -33.05 -14.52
N GLY A 409 6.71 -31.85 -14.86
CA GLY A 409 6.07 -31.57 -16.15
C GLY A 409 6.97 -31.90 -17.34
N ARG A 410 8.27 -31.60 -17.25
CA ARG A 410 9.26 -32.00 -18.27
C ARG A 410 9.38 -33.51 -18.41
N GLU A 411 9.48 -34.22 -17.29
CA GLU A 411 9.51 -35.69 -17.30
C GLU A 411 8.26 -36.29 -17.95
N LEU A 412 7.08 -35.74 -17.64
CA LEU A 412 5.81 -36.14 -18.26
C LEU A 412 5.77 -35.84 -19.76
N ALA A 413 6.43 -34.78 -20.21
CA ALA A 413 6.62 -34.46 -21.62
C ALA A 413 7.70 -35.32 -22.32
N GLY A 414 8.34 -36.25 -21.60
CA GLY A 414 9.43 -37.08 -22.13
C GLY A 414 10.79 -36.37 -22.21
N GLU A 415 10.93 -35.23 -21.54
CA GLU A 415 12.14 -34.41 -21.53
C GLU A 415 12.99 -34.63 -20.26
N PRO A 416 14.31 -34.31 -20.30
CA PRO A 416 15.16 -34.41 -19.12
C PRO A 416 14.71 -33.47 -17.98
N ARG A 417 14.85 -33.94 -16.74
CA ARG A 417 14.59 -33.17 -15.50
C ARG A 417 15.65 -32.09 -15.25
N ASN A 418 15.65 -31.03 -16.04
CA ASN A 418 16.50 -29.86 -15.90
C ASN A 418 15.76 -28.56 -16.31
N PHE A 419 16.43 -27.41 -16.29
CA PHE A 419 15.87 -26.11 -16.68
C PHE A 419 16.31 -25.64 -18.07
N ASN A 420 16.53 -26.59 -18.99
CA ASN A 420 16.88 -26.28 -20.37
C ASN A 420 15.60 -26.19 -21.21
N TYR A 421 15.02 -24.99 -21.30
CA TYR A 421 13.85 -24.62 -22.10
C TYR A 421 14.13 -24.62 -23.62
#